data_AF-A0A9K3PX68-F1
#
_entry.id   AF-A0A9K3PX68-F1
#
_cell.length_a   1.000
_cell.length_b   1.000
_cell.length_c   1.000
_cell.angle_alpha   90.00
_cell.angle_beta   90.00
_cell.angle_gamma   90.00
#
_symmetry.space_group_name_H-M   'P 1'
#
loop_
_entity.id
_entity.type
_entity.pdbx_description
1 polymer ?
#
loop_
_entity_poly.entity_id
_entity_poly.type
_entity_poly.pdbx_seq_one_letter_code
_entity_poly.pdbx_strand_id
1 'polypeptide(L)'
;MAMSTNSESSSISQLRKAAGSKSLETLQVAIEGWPSQELSTAGQEGKTPLHMAAWKGCLENVRYLVEHCHCDVNVYSRGEFSYGKTAIFFAATQSRVDVMEYLLSREARVTIVNNKGQSVLSIAASHDMPPSVMERIQQLEEIQGDGWWNFRATHSDGLEYGDLDPRFLDRPIRPDDVVTSLSINPTTKVTRKGGFARRNPTLAREQRERQQKQQQRKERRNENSTNLTEGEETQWERAWETLAECVAEDTNPVTDTAVTRMLDIVTLGNQYRRAWIPESADRLLDIFNEDISAVSSLIVKSKEQAAGDRTFDLLEKIHGRIWGSGKADTGTTSLVNLSCMSNNKTVIGDVIAWEKASQQVQDLSMRILEYNERTAGVDATILTLPEPPILIDTLDSLQKIFKELLSRINEATFEHPFLIAVDTEWYDALGDNGATHSELSTIQFAVIGQDTKQIFAHIVDLTISEPLYRKTAEEFVRCILCSKNLLVLGFALAHDLHMLESFAQDLMSEKNDDGATFLDIQLLMAQGRKAMLPGLKKCASRFSNVPLCKSEQCSEWGCRPLRKSQLEYAGLDAAILLVLLSEYYRNEAMMSAN
;
A
#
# COMPACT_ATOMS: atom_id res chain seq x y z
N MET A 1 15.61 5.30 -24.17
CA MET A 1 14.93 4.02 -24.49
C MET A 1 13.58 3.91 -23.74
N ALA A 2 12.60 4.78 -24.01
CA ALA A 2 11.31 4.81 -23.29
C ALA A 2 10.09 4.39 -24.13
N MET A 3 10.30 3.70 -25.26
CA MET A 3 9.21 3.23 -26.14
C MET A 3 8.94 1.71 -26.09
N SER A 4 9.68 0.92 -25.29
CA SER A 4 9.54 -0.56 -25.28
C SER A 4 8.38 -1.10 -24.42
N THR A 5 8.08 -0.48 -23.27
CA THR A 5 7.23 -1.11 -22.23
C THR A 5 5.73 -1.14 -22.54
N ASN A 6 5.22 -0.20 -23.33
CA ASN A 6 3.83 -0.22 -23.81
C ASN A 6 3.61 -1.26 -24.93
N SER A 7 4.65 -1.60 -25.68
CA SER A 7 4.57 -2.58 -26.77
C SER A 7 4.53 -4.02 -26.24
N GLU A 8 5.33 -4.32 -25.21
CA GLU A 8 5.41 -5.66 -24.59
C GLU A 8 4.14 -6.01 -23.80
N SER A 9 3.59 -5.07 -23.02
CA SER A 9 2.35 -5.29 -22.27
C SER A 9 1.13 -5.50 -23.20
N SER A 10 1.11 -4.80 -24.34
CA SER A 10 0.13 -5.02 -25.41
C SER A 10 0.31 -6.40 -26.07
N SER A 11 1.56 -6.81 -26.33
CA SER A 11 1.90 -8.11 -26.92
C SER A 11 1.47 -9.30 -26.05
N ILE A 12 1.75 -9.28 -24.74
CA ILE A 12 1.32 -10.33 -23.79
C ILE A 12 -0.22 -10.46 -23.75
N SER A 13 -0.92 -9.33 -23.78
CA SER A 13 -2.38 -9.29 -23.79
C SER A 13 -2.97 -9.95 -25.05
N GLN A 14 -2.36 -9.69 -26.21
CA GLN A 14 -2.74 -10.31 -27.49
C GLN A 14 -2.51 -11.82 -27.49
N LEU A 15 -1.34 -12.27 -27.04
CA LEU A 15 -1.01 -13.70 -26.92
C LEU A 15 -2.04 -14.46 -26.06
N ARG A 16 -2.39 -13.93 -24.89
CA ARG A 16 -3.42 -14.53 -24.02
C ARG A 16 -4.80 -14.59 -24.68
N LYS A 17 -5.18 -13.54 -25.42
CA LYS A 17 -6.45 -13.50 -26.13
C LYS A 17 -6.47 -14.56 -27.24
N ALA A 18 -5.36 -14.74 -27.95
CA ALA A 18 -5.19 -15.76 -28.97
C ALA A 18 -5.26 -17.17 -28.37
N ALA A 19 -4.61 -17.42 -27.22
CA ALA A 19 -4.67 -18.70 -26.52
C ALA A 19 -6.08 -19.09 -26.09
N GLY A 20 -6.87 -18.11 -25.63
CA GLY A 20 -8.29 -18.29 -25.32
C GLY A 20 -9.24 -18.32 -26.54
N SER A 21 -8.73 -18.18 -27.76
CA SER A 21 -9.54 -18.22 -28.99
C SER A 21 -9.78 -19.67 -29.43
N LYS A 22 -10.85 -19.93 -30.19
CA LYS A 22 -11.12 -21.27 -30.76
C LYS A 22 -10.30 -21.57 -32.03
N SER A 23 -9.25 -20.78 -32.30
CA SER A 23 -8.44 -20.88 -33.51
C SER A 23 -6.99 -21.19 -33.13
N LEU A 24 -6.54 -22.39 -33.51
CA LEU A 24 -5.15 -22.80 -33.33
C LEU A 24 -4.21 -21.93 -34.16
N GLU A 25 -4.61 -21.59 -35.40
CA GLU A 25 -3.83 -20.72 -36.28
C GLU A 25 -3.60 -19.34 -35.66
N THR A 26 -4.62 -18.75 -35.03
CA THR A 26 -4.49 -17.46 -34.34
C THR A 26 -3.52 -17.56 -33.16
N LEU A 27 -3.51 -18.69 -32.45
CA LEU A 27 -2.54 -18.94 -31.38
C LEU A 27 -1.12 -19.11 -31.94
N GLN A 28 -0.95 -19.89 -33.01
CA GLN A 28 0.34 -20.13 -33.65
C GLN A 28 0.97 -18.82 -34.12
N VAL A 29 0.22 -17.99 -34.84
CA VAL A 29 0.65 -16.66 -35.27
C VAL A 29 1.02 -15.76 -34.08
N ALA A 30 0.26 -15.81 -32.99
CA ALA A 30 0.56 -15.00 -31.81
C ALA A 30 1.78 -15.50 -31.01
N ILE A 31 2.17 -16.77 -31.16
CA ILE A 31 3.35 -17.38 -30.53
C ILE A 31 4.60 -17.18 -31.37
N GLU A 32 4.50 -16.92 -32.68
CA GLU A 32 5.65 -16.65 -33.53
C GLU A 32 6.52 -15.53 -32.93
N GLY A 33 7.77 -15.87 -32.59
CA GLY A 33 8.72 -14.95 -31.96
C GLY A 33 8.79 -15.03 -30.41
N TRP A 34 7.93 -15.80 -29.75
CA TRP A 34 8.01 -16.06 -28.31
C TRP A 34 8.88 -17.29 -28.00
N PRO A 35 9.91 -17.18 -27.14
CA PRO A 35 10.61 -18.34 -26.62
C PRO A 35 9.66 -19.23 -25.80
N SER A 36 9.74 -20.55 -25.98
CA SER A 36 8.87 -21.51 -25.29
C SER A 36 8.89 -21.36 -23.75
N GLN A 37 10.05 -21.03 -23.18
CA GLN A 37 10.22 -20.80 -21.74
C GLN A 37 9.47 -19.56 -21.24
N GLU A 38 9.31 -18.53 -22.08
CA GLU A 38 8.62 -17.30 -21.72
C GLU A 38 7.11 -17.46 -21.70
N LEU A 39 6.53 -18.45 -22.40
CA LEU A 39 5.08 -18.70 -22.38
C LEU A 39 4.58 -19.12 -20.99
N SER A 40 5.44 -19.73 -20.18
CA SER A 40 5.14 -20.10 -18.79
C SER A 40 5.25 -18.94 -17.80
N THR A 41 5.83 -17.80 -18.21
CA THR A 41 6.02 -16.58 -17.38
C THR A 41 5.32 -15.34 -17.96
N ALA A 42 4.84 -15.40 -19.21
CA ALA A 42 4.12 -14.35 -19.91
C ALA A 42 2.70 -14.16 -19.35
N GLY A 43 2.56 -13.39 -18.26
CA GLY A 43 1.25 -13.10 -17.68
C GLY A 43 1.21 -11.85 -16.81
N GLN A 44 0.32 -10.91 -17.15
CA GLN A 44 -0.17 -9.95 -16.16
C GLN A 44 -0.92 -10.69 -15.05
N GLU A 45 -0.62 -10.36 -13.79
CA GLU A 45 -1.14 -11.05 -12.60
C GLU A 45 -0.77 -12.56 -12.56
N GLY A 46 0.28 -12.99 -13.26
CA GLY A 46 0.73 -14.38 -13.31
C GLY A 46 -0.18 -15.36 -14.06
N LYS A 47 -1.17 -14.88 -14.83
CA LYS A 47 -2.03 -15.72 -15.68
C LYS A 47 -1.39 -15.93 -17.05
N THR A 48 -0.90 -17.14 -17.30
CA THR A 48 -0.25 -17.57 -18.57
C THR A 48 -1.25 -17.82 -19.72
N PRO A 49 -0.78 -17.97 -20.98
CA PRO A 49 -1.61 -18.38 -22.11
C PRO A 49 -2.34 -19.71 -21.87
N LEU A 50 -1.69 -20.67 -21.20
CA LEU A 50 -2.28 -21.97 -20.85
C LEU A 50 -3.49 -21.82 -19.92
N HIS A 51 -3.43 -20.93 -18.92
CA HIS A 51 -4.58 -20.62 -18.06
C HIS A 51 -5.78 -20.08 -18.86
N MET A 52 -5.52 -19.22 -19.85
CA MET A 52 -6.57 -18.63 -20.67
C MET A 52 -7.20 -19.65 -21.64
N ALA A 53 -6.37 -20.50 -22.27
CA ALA A 53 -6.85 -21.61 -23.10
C ALA A 53 -7.72 -22.58 -22.28
N ALA A 54 -7.28 -22.92 -21.06
CA ALA A 54 -8.01 -23.80 -20.16
C ALA A 54 -9.35 -23.20 -19.70
N TRP A 55 -9.37 -21.93 -19.29
CA TRP A 55 -10.61 -21.23 -18.92
C TRP A 55 -11.64 -21.20 -20.06
N LYS A 56 -11.16 -20.99 -21.29
CA LYS A 56 -12.02 -20.90 -22.47
C LYS A 56 -12.46 -22.26 -23.01
N GLY A 57 -11.83 -23.35 -22.57
CA GLY A 57 -12.14 -24.71 -23.02
C GLY A 57 -11.60 -25.00 -24.42
N CYS A 58 -10.48 -24.38 -24.80
CA CYS A 58 -9.88 -24.56 -26.12
C CYS A 58 -8.87 -25.73 -26.09
N LEU A 59 -9.36 -26.97 -26.10
CA LEU A 59 -8.53 -28.17 -25.95
C LEU A 59 -7.36 -28.24 -26.94
N GLU A 60 -7.59 -27.92 -28.22
CA GLU A 60 -6.52 -27.95 -29.23
C GLU A 60 -5.40 -26.94 -28.95
N ASN A 61 -5.76 -25.77 -28.41
CA ASN A 61 -4.77 -24.77 -27.97
C ASN A 61 -4.02 -25.23 -26.71
N VAL A 62 -4.72 -25.88 -25.78
CA VAL A 62 -4.09 -26.49 -24.59
C VAL A 62 -3.09 -27.57 -25.00
N ARG A 63 -3.48 -28.46 -25.92
CA ARG A 63 -2.59 -29.50 -26.49
C ARG A 63 -1.37 -28.90 -27.16
N TYR A 64 -1.57 -27.89 -28.01
CA TYR A 64 -0.47 -27.23 -28.67
C TYR A 64 0.52 -26.59 -27.67
N LEU A 65 0.02 -25.84 -26.69
CA LEU A 65 0.86 -25.22 -25.66
C LEU A 65 1.65 -26.24 -24.83
N VAL A 66 1.04 -27.39 -24.49
CA VAL A 66 1.69 -28.42 -23.68
C VAL A 66 2.65 -29.28 -24.50
N GLU A 67 2.24 -29.74 -25.68
CA GLU A 67 2.98 -30.72 -26.48
C GLU A 67 4.04 -30.09 -27.38
N HIS A 68 3.75 -28.91 -27.95
CA HIS A 68 4.61 -28.26 -28.93
C HIS A 68 5.36 -27.07 -28.34
N CYS A 69 4.78 -26.40 -27.33
CA CYS A 69 5.45 -25.29 -26.65
C CYS A 69 6.02 -25.65 -25.28
N HIS A 70 5.87 -26.91 -24.83
CA HIS A 70 6.41 -27.43 -23.57
C HIS A 70 6.04 -26.57 -22.34
N CYS A 71 4.85 -25.97 -22.34
CA CYS A 71 4.35 -25.20 -21.21
C CYS A 71 4.09 -26.13 -20.02
N ASP A 72 4.57 -25.73 -18.84
CA ASP A 72 4.30 -26.45 -17.60
C ASP A 72 2.82 -26.29 -17.20
N VAL A 73 2.13 -27.42 -17.03
CA VAL A 73 0.70 -27.48 -16.64
C VAL A 73 0.45 -27.04 -15.20
N ASN A 74 1.50 -27.02 -14.37
CA ASN A 74 1.45 -26.76 -12.93
C ASN A 74 1.80 -25.32 -12.55
N VAL A 75 2.07 -24.45 -13.52
CA VAL A 75 2.20 -23.01 -13.25
C VAL A 75 0.89 -22.51 -12.61
N TYR A 76 1.00 -21.79 -11.50
CA TYR A 76 -0.13 -21.20 -10.78
C TYR A 76 -0.20 -19.69 -10.99
N SER A 77 -1.41 -19.14 -11.03
CA SER A 77 -1.59 -17.69 -11.12
C SER A 77 -1.26 -16.97 -9.83
N ARG A 78 -0.76 -15.73 -9.98
CA ARG A 78 -0.24 -14.88 -8.89
C ARG A 78 -1.07 -13.61 -8.63
N GLY A 79 -2.25 -13.52 -9.25
CA GLY A 79 -3.15 -12.38 -9.09
C GLY A 79 -3.92 -12.45 -7.78
N GLU A 80 -4.13 -11.30 -7.14
CA GLU A 80 -4.80 -11.12 -5.85
C GLU A 80 -6.09 -11.96 -5.71
N PHE A 81 -6.96 -11.96 -6.73
CA PHE A 81 -8.24 -12.69 -6.70
C PHE A 81 -8.22 -14.11 -7.29
N SER A 82 -7.05 -14.58 -7.73
CA SER A 82 -6.85 -15.86 -8.41
C SER A 82 -5.59 -16.60 -7.95
N TYR A 83 -5.03 -16.24 -6.80
CA TYR A 83 -3.73 -16.75 -6.38
C TYR A 83 -3.80 -18.27 -6.14
N GLY A 84 -2.81 -19.00 -6.63
CA GLY A 84 -2.73 -20.46 -6.46
C GLY A 84 -3.65 -21.28 -7.37
N LYS A 85 -4.16 -20.70 -8.47
CA LYS A 85 -4.93 -21.45 -9.48
C LYS A 85 -4.05 -21.86 -10.66
N THR A 86 -3.95 -23.16 -10.93
CA THR A 86 -3.28 -23.72 -12.11
C THR A 86 -4.24 -23.90 -13.28
N ALA A 87 -3.76 -24.34 -14.45
CA ALA A 87 -4.60 -24.55 -15.63
C ALA A 87 -5.84 -25.43 -15.34
N ILE A 88 -5.69 -26.48 -14.51
CA ILE A 88 -6.81 -27.37 -14.15
C ILE A 88 -7.87 -26.66 -13.29
N PHE A 89 -7.50 -25.70 -12.43
CA PHE A 89 -8.46 -24.85 -11.71
C PHE A 89 -9.29 -23.98 -12.67
N PHE A 90 -8.65 -23.39 -13.68
CA PHE A 90 -9.34 -22.56 -14.66
C PHE A 90 -10.29 -23.40 -15.54
N ALA A 91 -9.91 -24.64 -15.88
CA ALA A 91 -10.79 -25.58 -16.57
C ALA A 91 -11.99 -25.99 -15.68
N ALA A 92 -11.72 -26.33 -14.41
CA ALA A 92 -12.74 -26.75 -13.45
C ALA A 92 -13.80 -25.67 -13.19
N THR A 93 -13.36 -24.42 -12.96
CA THR A 93 -14.26 -23.26 -12.75
C THR A 93 -15.16 -22.93 -13.94
N GLN A 94 -14.89 -23.44 -15.13
CA GLN A 94 -15.70 -23.25 -16.33
C GLN A 94 -16.32 -24.55 -16.87
N SER A 95 -16.27 -25.64 -16.10
CA SER A 95 -16.81 -26.94 -16.49
C SER A 95 -16.25 -27.48 -17.81
N ARG A 96 -14.93 -27.30 -18.03
CA ARG A 96 -14.21 -27.77 -19.23
C ARG A 96 -13.68 -29.19 -19.02
N VAL A 97 -14.59 -30.16 -19.01
CA VAL A 97 -14.30 -31.58 -18.71
C VAL A 97 -13.20 -32.16 -19.60
N ASP A 98 -13.28 -31.90 -20.91
CA ASP A 98 -12.31 -32.34 -21.92
C ASP A 98 -10.89 -31.82 -21.66
N VAL A 99 -10.78 -30.55 -21.28
CA VAL A 99 -9.50 -29.95 -20.88
C VAL A 99 -9.01 -30.53 -19.56
N MET A 100 -9.89 -30.76 -18.59
CA MET A 100 -9.51 -31.36 -17.30
C MET A 100 -8.95 -32.77 -17.49
N GLU A 101 -9.65 -33.64 -18.23
CA GLU A 101 -9.17 -35.00 -18.53
C GLU A 101 -7.81 -34.99 -19.21
N TYR A 102 -7.61 -34.08 -20.17
CA TYR A 102 -6.32 -33.90 -20.81
C TYR A 102 -5.24 -33.47 -19.81
N LEU A 103 -5.48 -32.45 -18.98
CA LEU A 103 -4.51 -31.98 -18.00
C LEU A 103 -4.18 -33.06 -16.95
N LEU A 104 -5.18 -33.84 -16.50
CA LEU A 104 -4.97 -34.99 -15.61
C LEU A 104 -4.09 -36.08 -16.26
N SER A 105 -4.19 -36.27 -17.58
CA SER A 105 -3.30 -37.17 -18.34
C SER A 105 -1.86 -36.65 -18.52
N ARG A 106 -1.64 -35.36 -18.22
CA ARG A 106 -0.36 -34.66 -18.32
C ARG A 106 0.21 -34.30 -16.94
N GLU A 107 -0.09 -35.12 -15.92
CA GLU A 107 0.45 -34.97 -14.56
C GLU A 107 0.13 -33.61 -13.91
N ALA A 108 -1.05 -33.06 -14.20
CA ALA A 108 -1.54 -31.91 -13.46
C ALA A 108 -1.63 -32.23 -11.96
N ARG A 109 -1.05 -31.35 -11.15
CA ARG A 109 -1.10 -31.41 -9.71
C ARG A 109 -2.51 -31.09 -9.23
N VAL A 110 -3.07 -32.01 -8.46
CA VAL A 110 -4.40 -31.89 -7.85
C VAL A 110 -4.33 -31.59 -6.35
N THR A 111 -3.17 -31.84 -5.72
CA THR A 111 -2.86 -31.49 -4.32
C THR A 111 -2.53 -29.99 -4.17
N ILE A 112 -3.45 -29.13 -4.60
CA ILE A 112 -3.33 -27.68 -4.51
C ILE A 112 -4.61 -27.13 -3.87
N VAL A 113 -4.45 -26.26 -2.87
CA VAL A 113 -5.52 -25.45 -2.30
C VAL A 113 -5.24 -24.00 -2.68
N ASN A 114 -6.14 -23.38 -3.45
CA ASN A 114 -5.95 -22.00 -3.86
C ASN A 114 -6.16 -21.02 -2.67
N ASN A 115 -5.91 -19.74 -2.90
CA ASN A 115 -6.01 -18.72 -1.86
C ASN A 115 -7.41 -18.54 -1.24
N LYS A 116 -8.45 -19.11 -1.87
CA LYS A 116 -9.82 -19.12 -1.35
C LYS A 116 -10.16 -20.38 -0.56
N GLY A 117 -9.19 -21.28 -0.34
CA GLY A 117 -9.41 -22.53 0.38
C GLY A 117 -10.10 -23.61 -0.45
N GLN A 118 -10.03 -23.50 -1.78
CA GLN A 118 -10.66 -24.45 -2.69
C GLN A 118 -9.61 -25.40 -3.25
N SER A 119 -9.88 -26.71 -3.21
CA SER A 119 -9.08 -27.73 -3.90
C SER A 119 -9.60 -27.97 -5.32
N VAL A 120 -8.85 -28.70 -6.14
CA VAL A 120 -9.33 -29.11 -7.47
C VAL A 120 -10.59 -29.98 -7.33
N LEU A 121 -10.60 -30.89 -6.34
CA LEU A 121 -11.73 -31.75 -6.04
C LEU A 121 -12.95 -30.95 -5.55
N SER A 122 -12.76 -29.97 -4.64
CA SER A 122 -13.88 -29.18 -4.11
C SER A 122 -14.57 -28.35 -5.20
N ILE A 123 -13.81 -27.81 -6.16
CA ILE A 123 -14.39 -27.09 -7.32
C ILE A 123 -15.03 -28.06 -8.32
N ALA A 124 -14.40 -29.20 -8.59
CA ALA A 124 -14.95 -30.20 -9.51
C ALA A 124 -16.32 -30.66 -9.01
N ALA A 125 -16.43 -30.95 -7.72
CA ALA A 125 -17.69 -31.37 -7.14
C ALA A 125 -18.70 -30.21 -7.02
N SER A 126 -18.27 -28.95 -6.80
CA SER A 126 -19.19 -27.79 -6.77
C SER A 126 -19.76 -27.41 -8.16
N HIS A 127 -19.09 -27.84 -9.23
CA HIS A 127 -19.50 -27.60 -10.61
C HIS A 127 -20.14 -28.83 -11.27
N ASP A 128 -20.55 -29.83 -10.48
CA ASP A 128 -21.21 -31.07 -10.92
C ASP A 128 -20.40 -31.80 -12.02
N MET A 129 -19.08 -31.90 -11.86
CA MET A 129 -18.23 -32.64 -12.80
C MET A 129 -18.58 -34.13 -12.81
N PRO A 130 -18.30 -34.85 -13.93
CA PRO A 130 -18.57 -36.29 -14.01
C PRO A 130 -17.89 -37.06 -12.86
N PRO A 131 -18.57 -38.07 -12.27
CA PRO A 131 -17.99 -38.91 -11.21
C PRO A 131 -16.63 -39.49 -11.57
N SER A 132 -16.45 -39.92 -12.83
CA SER A 132 -15.16 -40.42 -13.35
C SER A 132 -14.00 -39.44 -13.21
N VAL A 133 -14.26 -38.14 -13.38
CA VAL A 133 -13.24 -37.10 -13.23
C VAL A 133 -12.93 -36.87 -11.76
N MET A 134 -13.95 -36.85 -10.90
CA MET A 134 -13.77 -36.67 -9.44
C MET A 134 -13.02 -37.86 -8.82
N GLU A 135 -13.38 -39.09 -9.19
CA GLU A 135 -12.67 -40.31 -8.78
C GLU A 135 -11.21 -40.28 -9.23
N ARG A 136 -10.95 -39.82 -10.46
CA ARG A 136 -9.58 -39.68 -10.97
C ARG A 136 -8.77 -38.64 -10.21
N ILE A 137 -9.38 -37.50 -9.87
CA ILE A 137 -8.75 -36.47 -9.03
C ILE A 137 -8.42 -37.06 -7.66
N GLN A 138 -9.35 -37.76 -7.03
CA GLN A 138 -9.15 -38.36 -5.70
C GLN A 138 -8.01 -39.40 -5.70
N GLN A 139 -7.96 -40.29 -6.70
CA GLN A 139 -6.83 -41.22 -6.87
C GLN A 139 -5.50 -40.49 -7.03
N LEU A 140 -5.49 -39.38 -7.77
CA LEU A 140 -4.27 -38.59 -7.97
C LEU A 140 -3.88 -37.83 -6.70
N GLU A 141 -4.82 -37.40 -5.86
CA GLU A 141 -4.51 -36.85 -4.53
C GLU A 141 -3.77 -37.89 -3.67
N GLU A 142 -4.23 -39.16 -3.67
CA GLU A 142 -3.58 -40.26 -2.95
C GLU A 142 -2.17 -40.55 -3.49
N ILE A 143 -2.00 -40.56 -4.82
CA ILE A 143 -0.70 -40.81 -5.46
C ILE A 143 0.28 -39.66 -5.22
N GLN A 144 -0.19 -38.41 -5.25
CA GLN A 144 0.65 -37.22 -5.05
C GLN A 144 1.02 -37.00 -3.57
N GLY A 145 0.25 -37.57 -2.64
CA GLY A 145 0.57 -37.61 -1.20
C GLY A 145 0.52 -36.24 -0.50
N ASP A 146 1.18 -36.16 0.66
CA ASP A 146 1.04 -35.04 1.62
C ASP A 146 1.70 -33.71 1.19
N GLY A 147 2.26 -33.63 -0.02
CA GLY A 147 2.94 -32.45 -0.56
C GLY A 147 2.02 -31.34 -1.07
N TRP A 148 0.98 -30.99 -0.30
CA TRP A 148 -0.04 -30.02 -0.70
C TRP A 148 0.51 -28.60 -0.85
N TRP A 149 0.22 -27.96 -1.99
CA TRP A 149 0.40 -26.53 -2.15
C TRP A 149 -0.78 -25.78 -1.55
N ASN A 150 -0.67 -25.36 -0.30
CA ASN A 150 -1.74 -24.66 0.41
C ASN A 150 -1.54 -23.14 0.39
N PHE A 151 -2.19 -22.48 -0.57
CA PHE A 151 -2.17 -21.02 -0.69
C PHE A 151 -3.21 -20.33 0.19
N ARG A 152 -4.10 -21.06 0.89
CA ARG A 152 -5.09 -20.45 1.80
C ARG A 152 -4.42 -19.71 2.95
N ALA A 153 -3.33 -20.27 3.49
CA ALA A 153 -2.53 -19.64 4.54
C ALA A 153 -1.94 -18.28 4.13
N THR A 154 -1.93 -17.94 2.84
CA THR A 154 -1.37 -16.70 2.29
C THR A 154 -2.42 -15.61 2.03
N HIS A 155 -3.70 -15.82 2.40
CA HIS A 155 -4.78 -14.87 2.14
C HIS A 155 -5.07 -13.96 3.35
N SER A 156 -5.07 -12.64 3.12
CA SER A 156 -5.06 -11.61 4.18
C SER A 156 -6.42 -11.02 4.54
N ASP A 157 -7.51 -11.46 3.91
CA ASP A 157 -8.83 -10.82 4.12
C ASP A 157 -9.68 -11.48 5.23
N GLY A 158 -9.24 -12.61 5.79
CA GLY A 158 -10.00 -13.39 6.77
C GLY A 158 -11.36 -13.90 6.26
N LEU A 159 -11.63 -13.80 4.95
CA LEU A 159 -12.92 -14.17 4.37
C LEU A 159 -12.90 -15.63 3.92
N GLU A 160 -14.05 -16.28 4.12
CA GLU A 160 -14.32 -17.63 3.64
C GLU A 160 -15.21 -17.58 2.40
N TYR A 161 -14.78 -18.26 1.34
CA TYR A 161 -15.45 -18.28 0.04
C TYR A 161 -16.23 -19.58 -0.11
N GLY A 162 -17.35 -19.57 -0.85
CA GLY A 162 -18.04 -20.82 -1.22
C GLY A 162 -17.10 -21.79 -1.96
N ASP A 163 -17.29 -23.09 -1.77
CA ASP A 163 -16.45 -24.20 -2.27
C ASP A 163 -15.20 -24.54 -1.42
N LEU A 164 -15.26 -24.32 -0.10
CA LEU A 164 -14.19 -24.71 0.84
C LEU A 164 -13.95 -26.22 0.84
N ASP A 165 -12.69 -26.62 0.96
CA ASP A 165 -12.32 -27.99 1.28
C ASP A 165 -12.21 -28.15 2.81
N PRO A 166 -13.10 -28.93 3.47
CA PRO A 166 -13.16 -29.03 4.93
C PRO A 166 -11.90 -29.65 5.56
N ARG A 167 -11.07 -30.33 4.77
CA ARG A 167 -9.78 -30.87 5.24
C ARG A 167 -8.79 -29.76 5.62
N PHE A 168 -9.00 -28.54 5.13
CA PHE A 168 -8.09 -27.41 5.30
C PHE A 168 -8.73 -26.26 6.10
N LEU A 169 -9.70 -26.58 6.97
CA LEU A 169 -10.31 -25.62 7.89
C LEU A 169 -9.71 -25.77 9.29
N ASP A 170 -9.18 -24.68 9.84
CA ASP A 170 -8.59 -24.62 11.19
C ASP A 170 -9.64 -24.50 12.31
N ARG A 171 -10.93 -24.70 11.99
CA ARG A 171 -12.05 -24.57 12.91
C ARG A 171 -13.17 -25.57 12.59
N PRO A 172 -14.03 -25.91 13.58
CA PRO A 172 -15.23 -26.72 13.33
C PRO A 172 -16.16 -26.05 12.31
N ILE A 173 -16.87 -26.88 11.54
CA ILE A 173 -17.92 -26.46 10.60
C ILE A 173 -19.07 -25.78 11.38
N ARG A 174 -19.41 -24.54 11.01
CA ARG A 174 -20.52 -23.74 11.56
C ARG A 174 -21.84 -24.07 10.84
N PRO A 175 -23.00 -23.76 11.44
CA PRO A 175 -24.31 -23.97 10.80
C PRO A 175 -24.52 -23.16 9.51
N ASP A 176 -23.90 -21.99 9.42
CA ASP A 176 -23.93 -21.13 8.24
C ASP A 176 -22.83 -21.50 7.23
N ASP A 177 -21.90 -22.39 7.61
CA ASP A 177 -20.95 -22.95 6.66
C ASP A 177 -21.71 -23.92 5.77
N VAL A 178 -21.56 -23.71 4.48
CA VAL A 178 -22.23 -24.51 3.48
C VAL A 178 -21.40 -25.79 3.32
N VAL A 179 -21.76 -26.89 4.02
CA VAL A 179 -21.01 -28.18 4.09
C VAL A 179 -21.83 -29.47 3.70
N THR A 180 -21.22 -30.41 2.96
CA THR A 180 -21.70 -31.68 2.39
C THR A 180 -20.48 -32.57 2.13
N SER A 181 -20.72 -33.88 1.93
CA SER A 181 -19.73 -34.95 2.09
C SER A 181 -18.65 -35.09 1.00
N LEU A 182 -18.79 -34.46 -0.17
CA LEU A 182 -17.77 -34.47 -1.25
C LEU A 182 -17.52 -33.09 -1.89
N SER A 183 -18.41 -32.10 -1.71
CA SER A 183 -18.19 -30.62 -1.77
C SER A 183 -19.55 -29.88 -1.77
N ILE A 184 -19.58 -28.54 -1.63
CA ILE A 184 -20.85 -27.80 -1.49
C ILE A 184 -20.86 -26.44 -2.16
N ASN A 185 -21.55 -26.41 -3.29
CA ASN A 185 -22.80 -25.70 -3.53
C ASN A 185 -22.87 -25.54 -5.06
N PRO A 186 -23.87 -26.13 -5.74
CA PRO A 186 -23.96 -25.98 -7.19
C PRO A 186 -24.26 -24.51 -7.48
N THR A 187 -23.27 -23.76 -7.96
CA THR A 187 -23.55 -22.49 -8.62
C THR A 187 -24.22 -22.80 -9.96
N THR A 188 -25.49 -23.21 -9.90
CA THR A 188 -26.33 -23.33 -11.09
C THR A 188 -26.39 -21.98 -11.79
N LYS A 189 -26.53 -21.97 -13.12
CA LYS A 189 -26.65 -20.75 -13.94
C LYS A 189 -27.67 -19.73 -13.40
N VAL A 190 -28.63 -20.15 -12.58
CA VAL A 190 -29.66 -19.32 -11.95
C VAL A 190 -29.09 -18.40 -10.85
N THR A 191 -28.13 -18.86 -10.05
CA THR A 191 -27.54 -18.08 -8.94
C THR A 191 -26.50 -17.04 -9.40
N ARG A 192 -26.03 -17.12 -10.65
CA ARG A 192 -25.11 -16.13 -11.25
C ARG A 192 -25.73 -14.75 -11.52
N LYS A 193 -27.06 -14.61 -11.53
CA LYS A 193 -27.73 -13.34 -11.88
C LYS A 193 -27.92 -12.36 -10.71
N GLY A 194 -27.48 -12.68 -9.50
CA GLY A 194 -27.58 -11.80 -8.33
C GLY A 194 -26.22 -11.25 -7.90
N GLY A 195 -26.10 -9.92 -7.84
CA GLY A 195 -24.92 -9.24 -7.31
C GLY A 195 -24.56 -9.68 -5.88
N PHE A 196 -23.28 -9.51 -5.55
CA PHE A 196 -22.57 -9.95 -4.35
C PHE A 196 -23.31 -9.72 -3.01
N ALA A 197 -24.09 -8.64 -2.91
CA ALA A 197 -24.87 -8.27 -1.71
C ALA A 197 -26.00 -9.25 -1.31
N ARG A 198 -26.45 -10.14 -2.20
CA ARG A 198 -27.46 -11.17 -1.85
C ARG A 198 -26.88 -12.39 -1.13
N ARG A 199 -25.55 -12.45 -0.97
CA ARG A 199 -24.81 -13.65 -0.54
C ARG A 199 -24.48 -13.69 0.96
N ASN A 200 -24.89 -12.69 1.72
CA ASN A 200 -24.70 -12.61 3.17
C ASN A 200 -25.89 -11.83 3.77
N PRO A 201 -26.86 -12.50 4.45
CA PRO A 201 -28.09 -11.87 4.95
C PRO A 201 -27.82 -10.76 5.97
N THR A 202 -26.76 -10.92 6.77
CA THR A 202 -26.29 -9.96 7.77
C THR A 202 -25.73 -8.70 7.11
N LEU A 203 -24.85 -8.85 6.11
CA LEU A 203 -24.39 -7.72 5.29
C LEU A 203 -25.50 -7.09 4.46
N ALA A 204 -26.48 -7.86 3.99
CA ALA A 204 -27.63 -7.33 3.27
C ALA A 204 -28.52 -6.45 4.17
N ARG A 205 -28.68 -6.82 5.44
CA ARG A 205 -29.38 -6.01 6.44
C ARG A 205 -28.60 -4.73 6.75
N GLU A 206 -27.31 -4.85 7.03
CA GLU A 206 -26.43 -3.71 7.31
C GLU A 206 -26.30 -2.76 6.11
N GLN A 207 -26.23 -3.28 4.89
CA GLN A 207 -26.21 -2.45 3.68
C GLN A 207 -27.56 -1.77 3.44
N ARG A 208 -28.69 -2.44 3.69
CA ARG A 208 -30.02 -1.79 3.61
C ARG A 208 -30.17 -0.71 4.66
N GLU A 209 -29.72 -0.94 5.89
CA GLU A 209 -29.72 0.05 6.96
C GLU A 209 -28.77 1.21 6.66
N ARG A 210 -27.57 0.94 6.11
CA ARG A 210 -26.63 1.98 5.65
C ARG A 210 -27.17 2.77 4.46
N GLN A 211 -27.84 2.10 3.51
CA GLN A 211 -28.48 2.75 2.37
C GLN A 211 -29.69 3.58 2.80
N GLN A 212 -30.52 3.09 3.72
CA GLN A 212 -31.61 3.87 4.31
C GLN A 212 -31.09 5.06 5.12
N LYS A 213 -30.03 4.87 5.93
CA LYS A 213 -29.37 5.98 6.64
C LYS A 213 -28.72 6.98 5.68
N GLN A 214 -28.10 6.54 4.59
CA GLN A 214 -27.55 7.42 3.56
C GLN A 214 -28.65 8.14 2.78
N GLN A 215 -29.74 7.46 2.43
CA GLN A 215 -30.89 8.02 1.74
C GLN A 215 -31.57 9.07 2.63
N GLN A 216 -31.83 8.76 3.90
CA GLN A 216 -32.34 9.72 4.89
C GLN A 216 -31.38 10.89 5.12
N ARG A 217 -30.05 10.65 5.13
CA ARG A 217 -29.04 11.72 5.20
C ARG A 217 -29.03 12.59 3.93
N LYS A 218 -29.30 12.00 2.76
CA LYS A 218 -29.33 12.68 1.46
C LYS A 218 -30.63 13.48 1.26
N GLU A 219 -31.75 12.95 1.74
CA GLU A 219 -33.05 13.63 1.81
C GLU A 219 -32.99 14.79 2.80
N ARG A 220 -32.45 14.59 4.02
CA ARG A 220 -32.16 15.68 4.97
C ARG A 220 -31.17 16.72 4.44
N ARG A 221 -30.21 16.33 3.57
CA ARG A 221 -29.28 17.26 2.91
C ARG A 221 -29.95 18.09 1.81
N ASN A 222 -30.92 17.52 1.12
CA ASN A 222 -31.67 18.20 0.06
C ASN A 222 -32.77 19.11 0.62
N GLU A 223 -33.28 18.85 1.82
CA GLU A 223 -34.32 19.67 2.47
C GLU A 223 -33.78 21.00 3.06
N ASN A 224 -32.46 21.13 3.26
CA ASN A 224 -31.82 22.30 3.91
C ASN A 224 -30.92 23.16 2.99
N SER A 225 -31.06 23.11 1.65
CA SER A 225 -30.17 23.86 0.72
C SER A 225 -30.90 25.00 0.02
N THR A 226 -30.66 26.23 0.47
CA THR A 226 -31.07 27.48 -0.20
C THR A 226 -29.88 28.09 -0.96
N ASN A 227 -30.12 28.75 -2.10
CA ASN A 227 -29.14 29.66 -2.70
C ASN A 227 -29.00 30.90 -1.81
N LEU A 228 -27.89 31.65 -1.91
CA LEU A 228 -27.77 32.97 -1.30
C LEU A 228 -28.91 33.87 -1.78
N THR A 229 -29.45 34.68 -0.87
CA THR A 229 -30.36 35.78 -1.20
C THR A 229 -29.61 36.91 -1.90
N GLU A 230 -30.32 37.79 -2.62
CA GLU A 230 -29.73 38.96 -3.29
C GLU A 230 -28.92 39.86 -2.32
N GLY A 231 -29.36 39.94 -1.07
CA GLY A 231 -28.64 40.67 -0.01
C GLY A 231 -27.33 40.00 0.41
N GLU A 232 -27.32 38.67 0.51
CA GLU A 232 -26.11 37.92 0.88
C GLU A 232 -25.09 37.87 -0.26
N GLU A 233 -25.53 37.79 -1.52
CA GLU A 233 -24.63 37.95 -2.68
C GLU A 233 -23.98 39.34 -2.69
N THR A 234 -24.76 40.39 -2.41
CA THR A 234 -24.23 41.77 -2.29
C THR A 234 -23.21 41.88 -1.16
N GLN A 235 -23.47 41.24 -0.01
CA GLN A 235 -22.53 41.21 1.11
C GLN A 235 -21.24 40.44 0.77
N TRP A 236 -21.36 39.37 0.00
CA TRP A 236 -20.22 38.55 -0.41
C TRP A 236 -19.29 39.31 -1.37
N GLU A 237 -19.85 40.01 -2.37
CA GLU A 237 -19.06 40.88 -3.26
C GLU A 237 -18.42 42.05 -2.51
N ARG A 238 -19.15 42.67 -1.58
CA ARG A 238 -18.57 43.75 -0.74
C ARG A 238 -17.41 43.26 0.11
N ALA A 239 -17.44 42.01 0.60
CA ALA A 239 -16.33 41.45 1.34
C ALA A 239 -15.07 41.29 0.48
N TRP A 240 -15.22 40.94 -0.80
CA TRP A 240 -14.13 40.89 -1.76
C TRP A 240 -13.57 42.28 -2.09
N GLU A 241 -14.42 43.28 -2.28
CA GLU A 241 -14.00 44.68 -2.53
C GLU A 241 -13.17 45.23 -1.38
N THR A 242 -13.65 45.09 -0.14
CA THR A 242 -12.91 45.55 1.05
C THR A 242 -11.61 44.78 1.25
N LEU A 243 -11.57 43.48 0.91
CA LEU A 243 -10.31 42.72 0.94
C LEU A 243 -9.29 43.29 -0.05
N ALA A 244 -9.72 43.67 -1.26
CA ALA A 244 -8.85 44.28 -2.26
C ALA A 244 -8.35 45.67 -1.83
N GLU A 245 -9.20 46.49 -1.21
CA GLU A 245 -8.82 47.79 -0.63
C GLU A 245 -7.73 47.64 0.44
N CYS A 246 -7.86 46.65 1.32
CA CYS A 246 -6.85 46.37 2.36
C CYS A 246 -5.47 46.05 1.77
N VAL A 247 -5.42 45.41 0.60
CA VAL A 247 -4.16 45.06 -0.07
C VAL A 247 -3.58 46.24 -0.85
N ALA A 248 -4.43 47.14 -1.37
CA ALA A 248 -4.00 48.30 -2.15
C ALA A 248 -3.42 49.45 -1.30
N GLU A 249 -3.85 49.59 -0.05
CA GLU A 249 -3.51 50.75 0.80
C GLU A 249 -2.33 50.53 1.76
N ASP A 250 -1.97 49.28 2.09
CA ASP A 250 -1.05 48.97 3.20
C ASP A 250 0.25 48.29 2.75
N THR A 251 1.36 48.62 3.41
CA THR A 251 2.64 47.90 3.31
C THR A 251 2.57 46.49 3.91
N ASN A 252 1.57 46.20 4.75
CA ASN A 252 1.27 44.87 5.28
C ASN A 252 -0.18 44.45 4.94
N PRO A 253 -0.41 43.62 3.92
CA PRO A 253 -1.74 43.32 3.41
C PRO A 253 -2.60 42.43 4.34
N VAL A 254 -2.05 41.93 5.46
CA VAL A 254 -2.70 40.99 6.38
C VAL A 254 -3.18 41.68 7.66
N THR A 255 -4.16 42.57 7.49
CA THR A 255 -4.82 43.32 8.57
C THR A 255 -5.97 42.52 9.21
N ASP A 256 -6.42 42.92 10.41
CA ASP A 256 -7.59 42.30 11.07
C ASP A 256 -8.87 42.47 10.23
N THR A 257 -8.97 43.57 9.49
CA THR A 257 -10.04 43.81 8.52
C THR A 257 -10.02 42.76 7.41
N ALA A 258 -8.85 42.51 6.80
CA ALA A 258 -8.67 41.49 5.76
C ALA A 258 -9.03 40.08 6.28
N VAL A 259 -8.61 39.72 7.49
CA VAL A 259 -8.95 38.45 8.14
C VAL A 259 -10.47 38.32 8.34
N THR A 260 -11.13 39.38 8.82
CA THR A 260 -12.58 39.39 9.00
C THR A 260 -13.31 39.23 7.65
N ARG A 261 -12.84 39.91 6.60
CA ARG A 261 -13.43 39.77 5.25
C ARG A 261 -13.23 38.36 4.68
N MET A 262 -12.06 37.74 4.91
CA MET A 262 -11.79 36.36 4.50
C MET A 262 -12.75 35.36 5.18
N LEU A 263 -13.03 35.55 6.47
CA LEU A 263 -14.00 34.72 7.20
C LEU A 263 -15.44 34.92 6.68
N ASP A 264 -15.83 36.15 6.33
CA ASP A 264 -17.13 36.43 5.71
C ASP A 264 -17.24 35.74 4.34
N ILE A 265 -16.19 35.80 3.51
CA ILE A 265 -16.12 35.13 2.21
C ILE A 265 -16.33 33.63 2.34
N VAL A 266 -15.66 32.98 3.32
CA VAL A 266 -15.78 31.54 3.54
C VAL A 266 -17.14 31.16 4.11
N THR A 267 -17.68 31.98 5.01
CA THR A 267 -18.97 31.73 5.65
C THR A 267 -20.12 31.80 4.64
N LEU A 268 -20.14 32.85 3.81
CA LEU A 268 -21.12 33.02 2.73
C LEU A 268 -20.89 32.01 1.61
N GLY A 269 -19.63 31.73 1.26
CA GLY A 269 -19.28 30.69 0.28
C GLY A 269 -19.79 29.30 0.67
N ASN A 270 -19.72 28.91 1.95
CA ASN A 270 -20.25 27.63 2.43
C ASN A 270 -21.78 27.49 2.26
N GLN A 271 -22.50 28.61 2.16
CA GLN A 271 -23.94 28.64 1.89
C GLN A 271 -24.24 28.63 0.38
N TYR A 272 -23.24 28.85 -0.48
CA TYR A 272 -23.39 28.94 -1.92
C TYR A 272 -23.35 27.57 -2.62
N ARG A 273 -24.26 27.36 -3.59
CA ARG A 273 -24.48 26.07 -4.27
C ARG A 273 -23.48 25.77 -5.41
N ARG A 274 -22.74 26.79 -5.89
CA ARG A 274 -21.75 26.62 -6.97
C ARG A 274 -20.39 26.19 -6.42
N ALA A 275 -19.55 25.63 -7.28
CA ALA A 275 -18.12 25.61 -6.99
C ALA A 275 -17.69 27.06 -6.80
N TRP A 276 -17.15 27.37 -5.62
CA TRP A 276 -16.71 28.72 -5.26
C TRP A 276 -15.26 28.72 -4.76
N ILE A 277 -14.76 27.56 -4.29
CA ILE A 277 -13.40 27.41 -3.77
C ILE A 277 -12.35 27.65 -4.87
N PRO A 278 -12.46 27.06 -6.08
CA PRO A 278 -11.53 27.37 -7.18
C PRO A 278 -11.53 28.86 -7.55
N GLU A 279 -12.72 29.45 -7.71
CA GLU A 279 -12.91 30.85 -8.09
C GLU A 279 -12.37 31.79 -7.01
N SER A 280 -12.53 31.45 -5.74
CA SER A 280 -12.00 32.22 -4.61
C SER A 280 -10.47 32.14 -4.53
N ALA A 281 -9.89 30.99 -4.87
CA ALA A 281 -8.43 30.84 -4.92
C ALA A 281 -7.83 31.73 -6.00
N ASP A 282 -8.41 31.72 -7.21
CA ASP A 282 -7.97 32.53 -8.33
C ASP A 282 -8.14 34.03 -8.01
N ARG A 283 -9.29 34.44 -7.44
CA ARG A 283 -9.56 35.83 -7.06
C ARG A 283 -8.64 36.34 -5.95
N LEU A 284 -8.23 35.49 -5.01
CA LEU A 284 -7.24 35.84 -3.98
C LEU A 284 -5.86 36.10 -4.60
N LEU A 285 -5.43 35.26 -5.54
CA LEU A 285 -4.16 35.46 -6.24
C LEU A 285 -4.15 36.77 -7.02
N ASP A 286 -5.25 37.09 -7.73
CA ASP A 286 -5.41 38.35 -8.43
C ASP A 286 -5.31 39.56 -7.49
N ILE A 287 -6.01 39.52 -6.35
CA ILE A 287 -6.01 40.62 -5.36
C ILE A 287 -4.61 40.85 -4.78
N PHE A 288 -3.88 39.76 -4.50
CA PHE A 288 -2.55 39.81 -3.90
C PHE A 288 -1.41 39.92 -4.93
N ASN A 289 -1.71 40.21 -6.21
CA ASN A 289 -0.72 40.29 -7.29
C ASN A 289 0.21 39.05 -7.35
N GLU A 290 -0.37 37.85 -7.22
CA GLU A 290 0.35 36.57 -7.20
C GLU A 290 1.33 36.42 -6.00
N ASP A 291 1.22 37.25 -4.95
CA ASP A 291 1.96 37.08 -3.70
C ASP A 291 1.35 35.96 -2.84
N ILE A 292 1.71 34.75 -3.21
CA ILE A 292 1.37 33.49 -2.56
C ILE A 292 1.67 33.50 -1.05
N SER A 293 2.74 34.18 -0.61
CA SER A 293 3.15 34.24 0.81
C SER A 293 2.19 35.12 1.63
N ALA A 294 1.80 36.26 1.09
CA ALA A 294 0.83 37.15 1.71
C ALA A 294 -0.56 36.50 1.80
N VAL A 295 -1.00 35.80 0.74
CA VAL A 295 -2.27 35.04 0.77
C VAL A 295 -2.23 33.91 1.81
N SER A 296 -1.11 33.19 1.91
CA SER A 296 -0.92 32.18 2.95
C SER A 296 -1.04 32.75 4.35
N SER A 297 -0.38 33.88 4.59
CA SER A 297 -0.38 34.56 5.88
C SER A 297 -1.79 35.00 6.28
N LEU A 298 -2.58 35.49 5.32
CA LEU A 298 -4.00 35.79 5.52
C LEU A 298 -4.82 34.55 5.89
N ILE A 299 -4.64 33.44 5.17
CA ILE A 299 -5.38 32.20 5.43
C ILE A 299 -5.02 31.64 6.81
N VAL A 300 -3.75 31.65 7.19
CA VAL A 300 -3.29 31.17 8.51
C VAL A 300 -3.92 31.99 9.63
N LYS A 301 -3.83 33.33 9.58
CA LYS A 301 -4.49 34.18 10.57
C LYS A 301 -6.02 34.01 10.60
N SER A 302 -6.63 33.75 9.45
CA SER A 302 -8.07 33.48 9.37
C SER A 302 -8.45 32.15 10.03
N LYS A 303 -7.58 31.12 9.94
CA LYS A 303 -7.80 29.83 10.63
C LYS A 303 -7.77 29.98 12.14
N GLU A 304 -6.88 30.82 12.68
CA GLU A 304 -6.79 31.11 14.12
C GLU A 304 -8.07 31.75 14.67
N GLN A 305 -8.81 32.49 13.84
CA GLN A 305 -10.05 33.18 14.19
C GLN A 305 -11.32 32.46 13.71
N ALA A 306 -11.19 31.24 13.17
CA ALA A 306 -12.33 30.50 12.63
C ALA A 306 -13.29 30.04 13.74
N ALA A 307 -14.58 30.35 13.59
CA ALA A 307 -15.62 30.03 14.59
C ALA A 307 -16.00 28.52 14.69
N GLY A 308 -15.31 27.62 13.97
CA GLY A 308 -15.52 26.16 14.05
C GLY A 308 -14.86 25.35 12.92
N ASP A 309 -14.80 24.02 13.10
CA ASP A 309 -14.09 23.05 12.23
C ASP A 309 -14.46 23.18 10.75
N ARG A 310 -15.72 23.50 10.45
CA ARG A 310 -16.18 23.63 9.06
C ARG A 310 -15.55 24.81 8.33
N THR A 311 -15.37 25.95 8.99
CA THR A 311 -14.74 27.14 8.41
C THR A 311 -13.25 26.91 8.22
N PHE A 312 -12.62 26.23 9.18
CA PHE A 312 -11.23 25.80 9.10
C PHE A 312 -10.97 24.89 7.88
N ASP A 313 -11.78 23.85 7.70
CA ASP A 313 -11.69 22.91 6.56
C ASP A 313 -11.81 23.59 5.19
N LEU A 314 -12.61 24.65 5.10
CA LEU A 314 -12.82 25.38 3.85
C LEU A 314 -11.65 26.30 3.54
N LEU A 315 -11.07 26.94 4.55
CA LEU A 315 -9.82 27.69 4.44
C LEU A 315 -8.67 26.79 4.00
N GLU A 316 -8.57 25.56 4.53
CA GLU A 316 -7.60 24.55 4.07
C GLU A 316 -7.76 24.20 2.58
N LYS A 317 -8.99 24.05 2.09
CA LYS A 317 -9.24 23.72 0.69
C LYS A 317 -8.87 24.84 -0.27
N ILE A 318 -9.11 26.10 0.12
CA ILE A 318 -8.68 27.27 -0.66
C ILE A 318 -7.14 27.32 -0.70
N HIS A 319 -6.50 27.13 0.46
CA HIS A 319 -5.04 27.11 0.59
C HIS A 319 -4.37 26.05 -0.30
N GLY A 320 -4.88 24.81 -0.27
CA GLY A 320 -4.35 23.71 -1.08
C GLY A 320 -4.56 23.88 -2.59
N ARG A 321 -5.51 24.73 -3.01
CA ARG A 321 -5.74 25.05 -4.43
C ARG A 321 -4.72 26.04 -4.97
N ILE A 322 -4.40 27.07 -4.19
CA ILE A 322 -3.41 28.11 -4.51
C ILE A 322 -2.01 27.50 -4.67
N TRP A 323 -1.66 26.52 -3.83
CA TRP A 323 -0.34 25.88 -3.81
C TRP A 323 -0.08 24.81 -4.89
N GLY A 324 -0.92 24.75 -5.93
CA GLY A 324 -0.58 24.01 -7.15
C GLY A 324 -0.67 22.48 -7.05
N SER A 325 -1.88 21.96 -6.82
CA SER A 325 -2.28 20.65 -7.36
C SER A 325 -2.82 20.79 -8.80
N GLY A 326 -2.04 21.39 -9.72
CA GLY A 326 -2.44 21.61 -11.13
C GLY A 326 -1.27 21.95 -12.07
N LYS A 327 -1.25 21.32 -13.25
CA LYS A 327 -0.19 21.24 -14.28
C LYS A 327 0.34 22.57 -14.86
N ALA A 328 1.65 22.67 -15.13
CA ALA A 328 2.28 22.80 -16.46
C ALA A 328 3.83 22.99 -16.40
N ASP A 329 4.51 22.51 -17.44
CA ASP A 329 5.95 22.50 -17.71
C ASP A 329 6.66 23.88 -17.65
N THR A 330 7.92 23.90 -17.19
CA THR A 330 9.10 24.28 -18.00
C THR A 330 10.38 23.87 -17.27
N GLY A 331 11.40 23.49 -18.05
CA GLY A 331 12.54 22.72 -17.59
C GLY A 331 13.51 23.47 -16.66
N THR A 332 14.24 22.64 -15.92
CA THR A 332 15.43 22.94 -15.11
C THR A 332 15.19 23.87 -13.92
N THR A 333 15.56 23.37 -12.73
CA THR A 333 15.45 23.98 -11.38
C THR A 333 14.07 23.87 -10.71
N SER A 334 13.89 22.87 -9.84
CA SER A 334 13.23 23.01 -8.52
C SER A 334 12.95 21.63 -7.90
N LEU A 335 13.92 21.11 -7.14
CA LEU A 335 13.68 20.15 -6.06
C LEU A 335 13.43 20.99 -4.80
N VAL A 336 12.25 21.59 -4.62
CA VAL A 336 11.91 22.27 -3.36
C VAL A 336 10.41 22.18 -3.03
N ASN A 337 10.14 21.88 -1.76
CA ASN A 337 8.88 21.96 -1.00
C ASN A 337 7.91 20.77 -1.06
N LEU A 338 8.27 19.77 -0.26
CA LEU A 338 7.38 18.72 0.27
C LEU A 338 7.23 18.88 1.79
N SER A 339 6.57 19.96 2.26
CA SER A 339 6.08 20.00 3.64
C SER A 339 4.75 19.26 3.72
N CYS A 340 4.68 18.15 4.46
CA CYS A 340 3.42 17.54 4.88
C CYS A 340 3.05 18.03 6.29
N MET A 341 1.76 18.27 6.48
CA MET A 341 1.17 18.89 7.66
C MET A 341 1.13 17.94 8.86
N SER A 342 1.88 18.26 9.91
CA SER A 342 1.43 18.28 11.31
C SER A 342 2.60 18.76 12.18
N ASN A 343 2.42 19.89 12.87
CA ASN A 343 3.27 20.43 13.95
C ASN A 343 4.80 20.26 13.84
N ASN A 344 5.48 21.32 13.38
CA ASN A 344 6.88 21.64 13.73
C ASN A 344 7.98 20.59 13.46
N LYS A 345 7.84 19.69 12.49
CA LYS A 345 8.98 18.96 11.93
C LYS A 345 9.06 19.15 10.44
N THR A 346 10.07 19.92 10.05
CA THR A 346 10.42 20.23 8.67
C THR A 346 10.70 18.91 7.95
N VAL A 347 9.80 18.47 7.06
CA VAL A 347 10.15 17.49 6.02
C VAL A 347 10.96 18.26 5.01
N ILE A 348 12.27 18.31 5.25
CA ILE A 348 13.15 19.21 4.53
C ILE A 348 13.47 18.62 3.16
N GLY A 349 13.14 19.38 2.12
CA GLY A 349 13.75 19.26 0.80
C GLY A 349 15.14 19.91 0.74
N ASP A 350 16.04 19.68 1.72
CA ASP A 350 17.40 20.20 1.63
C ASP A 350 18.23 19.26 0.78
N VAL A 351 18.73 19.82 -0.32
CA VAL A 351 19.83 19.28 -1.14
C VAL A 351 21.03 18.87 -0.28
N ILE A 352 21.22 19.51 0.88
CA ILE A 352 22.31 19.23 1.83
C ILE A 352 22.09 17.91 2.59
N ALA A 353 20.90 17.67 3.15
CA ALA A 353 20.60 16.39 3.81
C ALA A 353 20.63 15.24 2.80
N TRP A 354 20.19 15.53 1.57
CA TRP A 354 20.24 14.64 0.43
C TRP A 354 21.67 14.19 0.06
N GLU A 355 22.59 15.12 -0.17
CA GLU A 355 23.99 14.80 -0.48
C GLU A 355 24.64 13.96 0.64
N LYS A 356 24.41 14.33 1.90
CA LYS A 356 25.00 13.65 3.06
C LYS A 356 24.46 12.23 3.27
N ALA A 357 23.16 12.02 3.03
CA ALA A 357 22.55 10.70 3.10
C ALA A 357 23.10 9.79 1.99
N SER A 358 23.23 10.34 0.78
CA SER A 358 23.68 9.59 -0.40
C SER A 358 25.07 9.00 -0.24
N GLN A 359 26.01 9.71 0.37
CA GLN A 359 27.38 9.24 0.63
C GLN A 359 27.42 8.00 1.55
N GLN A 360 26.54 7.96 2.56
CA GLN A 360 26.49 6.84 3.51
C GLN A 360 25.93 5.56 2.88
N VAL A 361 25.07 5.70 1.87
CA VAL A 361 24.43 4.55 1.20
C VAL A 361 25.01 4.23 -0.18
N GLN A 362 25.94 5.02 -0.72
CA GLN A 362 26.36 4.97 -2.14
C GLN A 362 26.73 3.56 -2.66
N ASP A 363 27.27 2.70 -1.79
CA ASP A 363 27.75 1.36 -2.14
C ASP A 363 26.73 0.24 -1.82
N LEU A 364 25.60 0.56 -1.19
CA LEU A 364 24.53 -0.41 -0.93
C LEU A 364 23.79 -0.71 -2.22
N SER A 365 23.48 -1.97 -2.52
CA SER A 365 22.62 -2.31 -3.65
C SER A 365 21.59 -3.36 -3.28
N MET A 366 20.57 -3.54 -4.12
CA MET A 366 19.60 -4.62 -3.91
C MET A 366 20.24 -6.00 -3.76
N ARG A 367 21.48 -6.19 -4.25
CA ARG A 367 22.26 -7.43 -4.08
C ARG A 367 22.80 -7.65 -2.68
N ILE A 368 22.90 -6.58 -1.87
CA ILE A 368 23.29 -6.71 -0.46
C ILE A 368 22.17 -7.38 0.33
N LEU A 369 20.93 -7.27 -0.13
CA LEU A 369 19.84 -8.11 0.36
C LEU A 369 19.99 -9.45 -0.32
N GLU A 370 20.02 -10.52 0.47
CA GLU A 370 20.20 -11.84 -0.09
C GLU A 370 18.93 -12.30 -0.80
N TYR A 371 19.12 -12.87 -1.99
CA TYR A 371 18.16 -13.78 -2.58
C TYR A 371 18.35 -15.13 -1.90
N ASN A 372 17.37 -15.58 -1.15
CA ASN A 372 17.56 -16.67 -0.20
C ASN A 372 17.47 -18.04 -0.89
N GLU A 373 18.57 -18.56 -1.42
CA GLU A 373 18.66 -19.99 -1.77
C GLU A 373 18.96 -20.89 -0.55
N ARG A 374 19.25 -20.31 0.64
CA ARG A 374 19.99 -21.02 1.70
C ARG A 374 19.26 -21.24 3.03
N THR A 375 18.08 -20.64 3.26
CA THR A 375 17.34 -20.83 4.51
C THR A 375 16.17 -21.81 4.32
N ALA A 376 16.26 -23.01 4.90
CA ALA A 376 15.17 -23.99 4.83
C ALA A 376 13.88 -23.40 5.45
N GLY A 377 12.82 -23.28 4.63
CA GLY A 377 11.51 -22.78 5.07
C GLY A 377 11.18 -21.33 4.70
N VAL A 378 12.10 -20.59 4.06
CA VAL A 378 11.81 -19.26 3.49
C VAL A 378 11.74 -19.40 1.97
N ASP A 379 10.69 -18.84 1.34
CA ASP A 379 10.48 -18.89 -0.10
C ASP A 379 11.67 -18.25 -0.82
N ALA A 380 12.37 -19.03 -1.65
CA ALA A 380 13.54 -18.56 -2.37
C ALA A 380 13.23 -17.39 -3.33
N THR A 381 11.96 -17.06 -3.56
CA THR A 381 11.54 -16.04 -4.53
C THR A 381 11.27 -14.65 -3.93
N ILE A 382 11.60 -14.41 -2.65
CA ILE A 382 11.45 -13.11 -1.99
C ILE A 382 12.78 -12.57 -1.46
N LEU A 383 12.87 -11.25 -1.31
CA LEU A 383 14.03 -10.60 -0.71
C LEU A 383 14.06 -10.88 0.79
N THR A 384 15.26 -11.09 1.34
CA THR A 384 15.48 -11.23 2.78
C THR A 384 16.69 -10.43 3.22
N LEU A 385 16.79 -10.19 4.53
CA LEU A 385 17.99 -9.60 5.11
C LEU A 385 19.13 -10.63 5.18
N PRO A 386 20.39 -10.20 5.01
CA PRO A 386 21.56 -11.07 5.20
C PRO A 386 21.64 -11.64 6.60
N GLU A 387 21.32 -10.81 7.59
CA GLU A 387 21.26 -11.19 9.00
C GLU A 387 19.81 -11.07 9.49
N PRO A 388 19.32 -12.03 10.30
CA PRO A 388 17.99 -11.94 10.87
C PRO A 388 17.79 -10.68 11.71
N PRO A 389 16.60 -10.05 11.67
CA PRO A 389 16.27 -8.92 12.54
C PRO A 389 16.39 -9.28 14.02
N ILE A 390 16.92 -8.35 14.81
CA ILE A 390 17.11 -8.52 16.25
C ILE A 390 15.87 -7.98 16.98
N LEU A 391 15.14 -8.85 17.66
CA LEU A 391 14.04 -8.46 18.54
C LEU A 391 14.58 -7.89 19.86
N ILE A 392 14.02 -6.76 20.28
CA ILE A 392 14.33 -6.03 21.51
C ILE A 392 13.07 -6.04 22.40
N ASP A 393 12.93 -7.06 23.22
CA ASP A 393 11.75 -7.37 24.05
C ASP A 393 12.08 -7.45 25.55
N THR A 394 13.30 -7.06 25.94
CA THR A 394 13.73 -6.98 27.34
C THR A 394 14.35 -5.62 27.66
N LEU A 395 14.24 -5.19 28.93
CA LEU A 395 14.79 -3.91 29.37
C LEU A 395 16.30 -3.81 29.11
N ASP A 396 17.06 -4.87 29.41
CA ASP A 396 18.51 -4.89 29.20
C ASP A 396 18.88 -4.74 27.72
N SER A 397 18.15 -5.42 26.83
CA SER A 397 18.37 -5.30 25.39
C SER A 397 18.04 -3.89 24.87
N LEU A 398 16.95 -3.30 25.37
CA LEU A 398 16.51 -1.96 25.01
C LEU A 398 17.51 -0.89 25.48
N GLN A 399 17.95 -0.98 26.73
CA GLN A 399 18.96 -0.06 27.29
C GLN A 399 20.29 -0.16 26.55
N LYS A 400 20.71 -1.38 26.19
CA LYS A 400 21.94 -1.61 25.43
C LYS A 400 21.89 -0.94 24.07
N ILE A 401 20.83 -1.21 23.29
CA ILE A 401 20.72 -0.66 21.93
C ILE A 401 20.47 0.84 21.95
N PHE A 402 19.72 1.34 22.94
CA PHE A 402 19.49 2.78 23.10
C PHE A 402 20.79 3.51 23.42
N LYS A 403 21.64 2.96 24.29
CA LYS A 403 22.96 3.52 24.59
C LYS A 403 23.85 3.56 23.35
N GLU A 404 23.85 2.51 22.54
CA GLU A 404 24.60 2.45 21.29
C GLU A 404 24.12 3.51 20.28
N LEU A 405 22.80 3.63 20.12
CA LEU A 405 22.18 4.64 19.28
C LEU A 405 22.60 6.06 19.72
N LEU A 406 22.50 6.35 21.01
CA LEU A 406 22.88 7.65 21.58
C LEU A 406 24.38 7.95 21.36
N SER A 407 25.25 6.95 21.50
CA SER A 407 26.70 7.12 21.22
C SER A 407 26.92 7.58 19.79
N ARG A 408 26.27 6.92 18.82
CA ARG A 408 26.40 7.26 17.41
C ARG A 408 25.80 8.62 17.05
N ILE A 409 24.67 8.97 17.67
CA ILE A 409 24.05 10.29 17.51
C ILE A 409 24.99 11.39 18.05
N ASN A 410 25.62 11.16 19.20
CA ASN A 410 26.52 12.13 19.81
C ASN A 410 27.83 12.31 19.03
N GLU A 411 28.27 11.28 18.31
CA GLU A 411 29.41 11.35 17.38
C GLU A 411 29.05 12.04 16.05
N ALA A 412 27.76 12.08 15.70
CA ALA A 412 27.28 12.67 14.47
C ALA A 412 27.30 14.21 14.50
N THR A 413 27.49 14.80 13.34
CA THR A 413 27.49 16.26 13.15
C THR A 413 26.41 16.67 12.17
N PHE A 414 26.11 17.96 12.08
CA PHE A 414 25.22 18.47 11.04
C PHE A 414 25.74 18.14 9.63
N GLU A 415 27.06 18.12 9.44
CA GLU A 415 27.72 17.77 8.17
C GLU A 415 27.71 16.28 7.87
N HIS A 416 27.75 15.45 8.90
CA HIS A 416 27.73 13.99 8.80
C HIS A 416 26.68 13.44 9.78
N PRO A 417 25.38 13.57 9.44
CA PRO A 417 24.31 13.10 10.31
C PRO A 417 24.33 11.59 10.38
N PHE A 418 23.94 11.03 11.51
CA PHE A 418 23.76 9.59 11.64
C PHE A 418 22.47 9.19 10.91
N LEU A 419 22.60 8.29 9.93
CA LEU A 419 21.48 7.80 9.13
C LEU A 419 20.86 6.55 9.75
N ILE A 420 19.55 6.59 9.95
CA ILE A 420 18.73 5.41 10.27
C ILE A 420 17.53 5.35 9.32
N ALA A 421 17.01 4.15 9.09
CA ALA A 421 15.71 3.96 8.45
C ALA A 421 14.73 3.37 9.46
N VAL A 422 13.49 3.83 9.45
CA VAL A 422 12.45 3.37 10.38
C VAL A 422 11.20 2.95 9.64
N ASP A 423 10.48 2.03 10.28
CA ASP A 423 9.11 1.66 9.92
C ASP A 423 8.33 1.34 11.20
N THR A 424 7.02 1.21 11.11
CA THR A 424 6.19 0.83 12.26
C THR A 424 5.11 -0.18 11.92
N GLU A 425 4.70 -0.97 12.93
CA GLU A 425 3.53 -1.84 12.82
C GLU A 425 2.57 -1.59 13.98
N TRP A 426 1.28 -1.74 13.72
CA TRP A 426 0.19 -1.45 14.65
C TRP A 426 -0.92 -2.51 14.58
N TYR A 427 -1.82 -2.48 15.56
CA TYR A 427 -3.03 -3.32 15.60
C TYR A 427 -4.24 -2.50 16.03
N ASP A 428 -5.44 -2.96 15.68
CA ASP A 428 -6.67 -2.33 16.15
C ASP A 428 -7.04 -2.86 17.54
N ALA A 429 -7.02 -1.98 18.53
CA ALA A 429 -7.45 -2.24 19.90
C ALA A 429 -8.93 -1.84 20.08
N LEU A 430 -9.63 -2.55 20.97
CA LEU A 430 -10.99 -2.21 21.39
C LEU A 430 -10.91 -1.29 22.60
N GLY A 431 -11.30 -0.03 22.43
CA GLY A 431 -11.44 0.90 23.54
C GLY A 431 -12.65 0.59 24.42
N ASP A 432 -12.64 1.10 25.66
CA ASP A 432 -13.68 0.88 26.68
C ASP A 432 -15.10 1.26 26.21
N ASN A 433 -15.18 2.19 25.25
CA ASN A 433 -16.44 2.67 24.67
C ASN A 433 -16.96 1.78 23.51
N GLY A 434 -16.29 0.66 23.23
CA GLY A 434 -16.57 -0.22 22.09
C GLY A 434 -16.14 0.32 20.72
N ALA A 435 -15.42 1.46 20.70
CA ALA A 435 -14.81 2.01 19.49
C ALA A 435 -13.42 1.40 19.29
N THR A 436 -13.06 1.10 18.03
CA THR A 436 -11.74 0.60 17.67
C THR A 436 -10.78 1.77 17.44
N HIS A 437 -9.59 1.70 18.03
CA HIS A 437 -8.49 2.64 17.77
C HIS A 437 -7.20 1.87 17.47
N SER A 438 -6.33 2.43 16.63
CA SER A 438 -5.05 1.77 16.31
C SER A 438 -4.04 2.04 17.41
N GLU A 439 -3.34 0.99 17.84
CA GLU A 439 -2.27 1.03 18.83
C GLU A 439 -0.94 0.59 18.21
N LEU A 440 0.12 1.30 18.55
CA LEU A 440 1.47 1.01 18.06
C LEU A 440 2.01 -0.28 18.69
N SER A 441 2.43 -1.23 17.86
CA SER A 441 2.98 -2.52 18.31
C SER A 441 4.49 -2.53 18.37
N THR A 442 5.12 -2.11 17.28
CA THR A 442 6.57 -2.16 17.14
C THR A 442 7.07 -0.97 16.34
N ILE A 443 8.28 -0.53 16.68
CA ILE A 443 9.10 0.30 15.79
C ILE A 443 10.26 -0.55 15.31
N GLN A 444 10.49 -0.56 14.00
CA GLN A 444 11.69 -1.15 13.42
C GLN A 444 12.66 -0.05 13.05
N PHE A 445 13.95 -0.30 13.22
CA PHE A 445 14.96 0.58 12.68
C PHE A 445 16.14 -0.20 12.11
N ALA A 446 16.64 0.28 10.99
CA ALA A 446 17.78 -0.29 10.29
C ALA A 446 18.95 0.70 10.25
N VAL A 447 20.15 0.17 10.45
CA VAL A 447 21.40 0.93 10.47
C VAL A 447 22.47 0.24 9.63
N ILE A 448 23.42 1.03 9.12
CA ILE A 448 24.60 0.51 8.42
C ILE A 448 25.72 0.32 9.44
N GLY A 449 26.36 -0.85 9.42
CA GLY A 449 27.57 -1.13 10.19
C GLY A 449 28.76 -0.30 9.70
N GLN A 450 29.48 0.35 10.63
CA GLN A 450 30.58 1.28 10.31
C GLN A 450 31.69 0.64 9.45
N ASP A 451 32.02 -0.63 9.70
CA ASP A 451 33.14 -1.31 9.02
C ASP A 451 32.70 -2.35 7.98
N THR A 452 31.49 -2.88 8.09
CA THR A 452 31.05 -4.03 7.29
C THR A 452 30.20 -3.64 6.09
N LYS A 453 29.67 -2.40 6.07
CA LYS A 453 28.59 -1.96 5.15
C LYS A 453 27.37 -2.88 5.13
N GLN A 454 27.24 -3.78 6.11
CA GLN A 454 26.06 -4.61 6.29
C GLN A 454 24.93 -3.80 6.91
N ILE A 455 23.69 -4.19 6.61
CA ILE A 455 22.49 -3.59 7.18
C ILE A 455 22.04 -4.44 8.36
N PHE A 456 21.88 -3.81 9.53
CA PHE A 456 21.35 -4.44 10.73
C PHE A 456 19.98 -3.87 11.03
N ALA A 457 18.96 -4.74 11.09
CA ALA A 457 17.60 -4.37 11.44
C ALA A 457 17.28 -4.80 12.88
N HIS A 458 16.65 -3.91 13.62
CA HIS A 458 16.22 -4.12 15.00
C HIS A 458 14.72 -3.84 15.10
N ILE A 459 14.04 -4.58 15.97
CA ILE A 459 12.59 -4.47 16.18
C ILE A 459 12.37 -4.28 17.67
N VAL A 460 11.85 -3.11 18.05
CA VAL A 460 11.54 -2.80 19.46
C VAL A 460 10.08 -3.09 19.72
N ASP A 461 9.81 -3.90 20.74
CA ASP A 461 8.46 -4.26 21.17
C ASP A 461 7.85 -3.16 22.03
N LEU A 462 6.90 -2.42 21.47
CA LEU A 462 6.26 -1.28 22.14
C LEU A 462 4.99 -1.67 22.92
N THR A 463 4.60 -2.95 22.89
CA THR A 463 3.42 -3.47 23.63
C THR A 463 3.71 -3.81 25.09
N ILE A 464 4.99 -3.85 25.48
CA ILE A 464 5.40 -4.21 26.83
C ILE A 464 5.03 -3.07 27.79
N SER A 465 4.11 -3.38 28.71
CA SER A 465 3.54 -2.44 29.69
C SER A 465 4.33 -2.35 31.01
N GLU A 466 5.43 -3.09 31.15
CA GLU A 466 6.28 -3.03 32.33
C GLU A 466 6.83 -1.60 32.51
N PRO A 467 6.61 -0.91 33.64
CA PRO A 467 6.77 0.54 33.72
C PRO A 467 8.17 1.06 33.34
N LEU A 468 9.24 0.33 33.72
CA LEU A 468 10.60 0.78 33.44
C LEU A 468 10.95 0.55 31.96
N TYR A 469 10.53 -0.59 31.39
CA TYR A 469 10.62 -0.83 29.96
C TYR A 469 9.85 0.24 29.18
N ARG A 470 8.58 0.46 29.51
CA ARG A 470 7.68 1.40 28.83
C ARG A 470 8.27 2.80 28.79
N LYS A 471 8.74 3.30 29.93
CA LYS A 471 9.40 4.60 30.02
C LYS A 471 10.67 4.67 29.16
N THR A 472 11.50 3.63 29.20
CA THR A 472 12.72 3.56 28.38
C THR A 472 12.38 3.53 26.88
N ALA A 473 11.29 2.86 26.49
CA ALA A 473 10.82 2.80 25.12
C ALA A 473 10.28 4.16 24.64
N GLU A 474 9.55 4.88 25.49
CA GLU A 474 9.10 6.25 25.19
C GLU A 474 10.29 7.21 25.03
N GLU A 475 11.31 7.09 25.89
CA GLU A 475 12.55 7.88 25.76
C GLU A 475 13.33 7.53 24.48
N PHE A 476 13.34 6.25 24.09
CA PHE A 476 13.92 5.78 22.84
C PHE A 476 13.19 6.35 21.62
N VAL A 477 11.86 6.28 21.59
CA VAL A 477 11.04 6.87 20.52
C VAL A 477 11.23 8.39 20.45
N ARG A 478 11.22 9.07 21.60
CA ARG A 478 11.53 10.52 21.67
C ARG A 478 12.91 10.84 21.12
N CYS A 479 13.92 10.00 21.38
CA CYS A 479 15.25 10.18 20.81
C CYS A 479 15.23 10.12 19.28
N ILE A 480 14.51 9.16 18.69
CA ILE A 480 14.35 9.09 17.22
C ILE A 480 13.64 10.34 16.69
N LEU A 481 12.64 10.84 17.41
CA LEU A 481 11.83 11.97 17.00
C LEU A 481 12.55 13.33 17.12
N CYS A 482 13.45 13.47 18.09
CA CYS A 482 13.92 14.77 18.56
C CYS A 482 15.45 14.93 18.59
N SER A 483 16.24 13.91 18.22
CA SER A 483 17.70 14.03 18.25
C SER A 483 18.24 14.84 17.08
N LYS A 484 19.02 15.88 17.41
CA LYS A 484 19.82 16.63 16.44
C LYS A 484 20.81 15.69 15.75
N ASN A 485 21.17 16.01 14.50
CA ASN A 485 22.11 15.25 13.67
C ASN A 485 21.67 13.80 13.37
N LEU A 486 20.42 13.43 13.67
CA LEU A 486 19.82 12.20 13.21
C LEU A 486 19.05 12.47 11.91
N LEU A 487 19.35 11.68 10.88
CA LEU A 487 18.57 11.64 9.64
C LEU A 487 17.79 10.33 9.60
N VAL A 488 16.46 10.45 9.60
CA VAL A 488 15.52 9.33 9.66
C VAL A 488 14.86 9.15 8.30
N LEU A 489 15.08 8.00 7.67
CA LEU A 489 14.36 7.59 6.47
C LEU A 489 13.06 6.90 6.85
N GLY A 490 11.98 7.22 6.15
CA GLY A 490 10.71 6.51 6.25
C GLY A 490 10.05 6.34 4.89
N PHE A 491 8.89 5.69 4.86
CA PHE A 491 8.10 5.53 3.64
C PHE A 491 6.63 5.82 3.92
N ALA A 492 6.06 6.84 3.27
CA ALA A 492 4.70 7.32 3.60
C ALA A 492 4.59 7.73 5.10
N LEU A 493 5.65 8.39 5.58
CA LEU A 493 6.05 8.46 6.99
C LEU A 493 5.09 9.26 7.90
N ALA A 494 4.15 10.03 7.31
CA ALA A 494 3.24 10.88 8.06
C ALA A 494 2.39 10.10 9.08
N HIS A 495 1.94 8.89 8.73
CA HIS A 495 1.15 8.08 9.65
C HIS A 495 2.03 7.49 10.77
N ASP A 496 3.20 6.97 10.44
CA ASP A 496 4.16 6.44 11.41
C ASP A 496 4.56 7.49 12.45
N LEU A 497 4.84 8.72 12.01
CA LEU A 497 5.17 9.82 12.92
C LEU A 497 4.02 10.14 13.86
N HIS A 498 2.78 10.16 13.36
CA HIS A 498 1.62 10.37 14.21
C HIS A 498 1.49 9.28 15.29
N MET A 499 1.70 8.01 14.92
CA MET A 499 1.65 6.89 15.86
C MET A 499 2.78 6.97 16.90
N LEU A 500 4.01 7.30 16.47
CA LEU A 500 5.17 7.47 17.35
C LEU A 500 5.01 8.67 18.30
N GLU A 501 4.46 9.78 17.82
CA GLU A 501 4.20 10.97 18.64
C GLU A 501 3.09 10.71 19.65
N SER A 502 2.03 10.01 19.26
CA SER A 502 0.98 9.58 20.19
C SER A 502 1.54 8.63 21.25
N PHE A 503 2.48 7.75 20.89
CA PHE A 503 3.09 6.80 21.83
C PHE A 503 3.94 7.50 22.89
N ALA A 504 4.71 8.51 22.49
CA ALA A 504 5.63 9.24 23.37
C ALA A 504 5.08 10.61 23.85
N GLN A 505 3.75 10.82 23.74
CA GLN A 505 3.10 12.13 23.90
C GLN A 505 3.47 12.83 25.21
N ASP A 506 3.54 12.09 26.31
CA ASP A 506 3.86 12.63 27.64
C ASP A 506 5.26 13.28 27.69
N LEU A 507 6.21 12.79 26.89
CA LEU A 507 7.58 13.31 26.84
C LEU A 507 7.80 14.36 25.74
N MET A 508 6.82 14.60 24.87
CA MET A 508 6.92 15.55 23.74
C MET A 508 6.54 16.99 24.14
N SER A 509 6.11 17.22 25.38
CA SER A 509 5.66 18.53 25.88
C SER A 509 6.79 19.56 26.09
N GLU A 510 8.05 19.10 26.10
CA GLU A 510 9.23 19.97 26.22
C GLU A 510 9.65 20.48 24.82
N LYS A 511 9.21 21.70 24.45
CA LYS A 511 9.61 22.38 23.22
C LYS A 511 11.12 22.58 23.16
N ASN A 512 11.80 21.79 22.32
CA ASN A 512 13.11 22.13 21.77
C ASN A 512 12.99 22.17 20.26
N ASP A 513 13.34 23.31 19.66
CA ASP A 513 13.11 23.65 18.24
C ASP A 513 14.05 22.96 17.24
N ASP A 514 14.93 22.06 17.69
CA ASP A 514 15.92 21.39 16.84
C ASP A 514 15.70 19.87 16.89
N GLY A 515 14.74 19.37 16.12
CA GLY A 515 14.39 17.95 16.02
C GLY A 515 15.23 17.15 15.02
N ALA A 516 14.96 15.84 14.93
CA ALA A 516 15.56 15.00 13.89
C ALA A 516 15.12 15.45 12.48
N THR A 517 15.94 15.16 11.48
CA THR A 517 15.59 15.39 10.07
C THR A 517 14.92 14.14 9.50
N PHE A 518 13.82 14.31 8.78
CA PHE A 518 13.06 13.20 8.19
C PHE A 518 13.07 13.26 6.67
N LEU A 519 13.30 12.11 6.03
CA LEU A 519 13.23 11.95 4.57
C LEU A 519 12.25 10.83 4.21
N ASP A 520 11.15 11.21 3.54
CA ASP A 520 10.17 10.26 3.02
C ASP A 520 10.60 9.74 1.64
N ILE A 521 11.02 8.46 1.62
CA ILE A 521 11.47 7.76 0.42
C ILE A 521 10.34 7.60 -0.60
N GLN A 522 9.07 7.56 -0.19
CA GLN A 522 7.95 7.48 -1.12
C GLN A 522 7.86 8.73 -1.99
N LEU A 523 8.00 9.89 -1.36
CA LEU A 523 7.94 11.18 -2.04
C LEU A 523 9.13 11.36 -2.99
N LEU A 524 10.32 10.96 -2.55
CA LEU A 524 11.52 10.91 -3.36
C LEU A 524 11.31 10.02 -4.61
N MET A 525 10.82 8.79 -4.42
CA MET A 525 10.58 7.82 -5.49
C MET A 525 9.46 8.22 -6.45
N ALA A 526 8.59 9.15 -6.06
CA ALA A 526 7.56 9.71 -6.91
C ALA A 526 8.09 10.80 -7.87
N GLN A 527 9.32 11.31 -7.67
CA GLN A 527 9.93 12.36 -8.52
C GLN A 527 8.97 13.54 -8.77
N GLY A 528 8.31 14.01 -7.72
CA GLY A 528 7.36 15.14 -7.81
C GLY A 528 5.95 14.80 -8.35
N ARG A 529 5.70 13.55 -8.78
CA ARG A 529 4.37 13.11 -9.27
C ARG A 529 3.42 12.75 -8.12
N LYS A 530 2.97 13.75 -7.34
CA LYS A 530 2.05 13.56 -6.19
C LYS A 530 0.76 12.81 -6.54
N ALA A 531 0.29 12.90 -7.79
CA ALA A 531 -0.94 12.22 -8.23
C ALA A 531 -0.83 10.69 -8.31
N MET A 532 0.37 10.11 -8.20
CA MET A 532 0.58 8.66 -8.33
C MET A 532 1.73 8.16 -7.44
N LEU A 533 1.58 8.30 -6.12
CA LEU A 533 2.56 7.82 -5.14
C LEU A 533 2.71 6.29 -5.25
N PRO A 534 3.92 5.76 -5.47
CA PRO A 534 4.15 4.32 -5.54
C PRO A 534 4.12 3.69 -4.14
N GLY A 535 3.68 2.44 -4.02
CA GLY A 535 3.88 1.66 -2.79
C GLY A 535 5.31 1.11 -2.69
N LEU A 536 5.76 0.79 -1.48
CA LEU A 536 7.13 0.33 -1.21
C LEU A 536 7.56 -0.85 -2.09
N LYS A 537 6.70 -1.88 -2.20
CA LYS A 537 6.86 -3.02 -3.11
C LYS A 537 7.10 -2.61 -4.57
N LYS A 538 6.39 -1.58 -5.05
CA LYS A 538 6.53 -1.08 -6.43
C LYS A 538 7.83 -0.29 -6.61
N CYS A 539 8.31 0.39 -5.57
CA CYS A 539 9.63 1.03 -5.59
C CYS A 539 10.74 -0.02 -5.65
N ALA A 540 10.70 -1.03 -4.77
CA ALA A 540 11.66 -2.12 -4.76
C ALA A 540 11.70 -2.89 -6.10
N SER A 541 10.54 -3.13 -6.71
CA SER A 541 10.46 -3.83 -8.00
C SER A 541 11.07 -3.07 -9.19
N ARG A 542 11.39 -1.78 -9.04
CA ARG A 542 12.11 -1.02 -10.09
C ARG A 542 13.58 -1.45 -10.18
N PHE A 543 14.13 -1.93 -9.07
CA PHE A 543 15.56 -2.22 -8.91
C PHE A 543 15.85 -3.71 -8.69
N SER A 544 14.81 -4.50 -8.42
CA SER A 544 14.91 -5.95 -8.24
C SER A 544 13.77 -6.68 -8.94
N ASN A 545 14.08 -7.83 -9.54
CA ASN A 545 13.08 -8.76 -10.08
C ASN A 545 12.45 -9.64 -8.99
N VAL A 546 12.98 -9.56 -7.77
CA VAL A 546 12.53 -10.31 -6.58
C VAL A 546 11.58 -9.39 -5.80
N PRO A 547 10.29 -9.76 -5.62
CA PRO A 547 9.34 -8.91 -4.94
C PRO A 547 9.60 -8.82 -3.43
N LEU A 548 9.27 -7.67 -2.84
CA LEU A 548 9.01 -7.60 -1.40
C LEU A 548 7.80 -8.46 -1.04
N CYS A 549 7.95 -9.24 0.02
CA CYS A 549 6.86 -10.01 0.61
C CYS A 549 5.81 -9.06 1.19
N LYS A 550 4.54 -9.49 1.21
CA LYS A 550 3.42 -8.74 1.81
C LYS A 550 2.57 -9.62 2.74
N SER A 551 3.05 -10.81 3.06
CA SER A 551 2.27 -11.81 3.80
C SER A 551 1.95 -11.40 5.23
N GLU A 552 2.80 -10.55 5.83
CA GLU A 552 2.66 -10.14 7.23
C GLU A 552 2.12 -8.70 7.40
N GLN A 553 1.84 -7.99 6.30
CA GLN A 553 1.40 -6.59 6.33
C GLN A 553 0.12 -6.36 7.17
N CYS A 554 -0.75 -7.37 7.24
CA CYS A 554 -2.01 -7.31 8.00
C CYS A 554 -2.09 -8.44 9.04
N SER A 555 -0.94 -8.83 9.60
CA SER A 555 -0.89 -9.85 10.66
C SER A 555 -1.33 -9.29 12.02
N GLU A 556 -1.59 -10.19 12.96
CA GLU A 556 -1.92 -9.87 14.34
C GLU A 556 -0.70 -9.31 15.09
N TRP A 557 -0.35 -8.06 14.81
CA TRP A 557 0.85 -7.41 15.39
C TRP A 557 0.75 -7.20 16.90
N GLY A 558 -0.44 -7.22 17.49
CA GLY A 558 -0.62 -7.18 18.95
C GLY A 558 -0.31 -8.50 19.67
N CYS A 559 -0.18 -9.62 18.93
CA CYS A 559 0.07 -10.93 19.52
C CYS A 559 1.56 -11.16 19.83
N ARG A 560 1.85 -11.86 20.92
CA ARG A 560 3.21 -12.28 21.32
C ARG A 560 3.28 -13.80 21.57
N PRO A 561 4.41 -14.45 21.27
CA PRO A 561 5.61 -13.89 20.64
C PRO A 561 5.39 -13.58 19.15
N LEU A 562 6.15 -12.62 18.62
CA LEU A 562 6.17 -12.36 17.18
C LEU A 562 6.74 -13.58 16.43
N ARG A 563 6.13 -13.94 15.30
CA ARG A 563 6.63 -15.03 14.45
C ARG A 563 7.92 -14.62 13.74
N LYS A 564 8.75 -15.60 13.39
CA LYS A 564 9.97 -15.36 12.59
C LYS A 564 9.68 -14.62 11.28
N SER A 565 8.56 -14.94 10.62
CA SER A 565 8.11 -14.26 9.41
C SER A 565 7.72 -12.79 9.64
N GLN A 566 7.09 -12.48 10.78
CA GLN A 566 6.78 -11.09 11.18
C GLN A 566 8.07 -10.31 11.42
N LEU A 567 9.04 -10.91 12.12
CA LEU A 567 10.33 -10.28 12.34
C LEU A 567 11.05 -10.00 11.01
N GLU A 568 11.15 -11.01 10.13
CA GLU A 568 11.77 -10.86 8.81
C GLU A 568 11.08 -9.80 7.95
N TYR A 569 9.75 -9.77 7.93
CA TYR A 569 8.96 -8.77 7.21
C TYR A 569 9.26 -7.35 7.72
N ALA A 570 9.09 -7.13 9.02
CA ALA A 570 9.20 -5.81 9.62
C ALA A 570 10.63 -5.26 9.54
N GLY A 571 11.64 -6.12 9.77
CA GLY A 571 13.03 -5.71 9.63
C GLY A 571 13.40 -5.36 8.19
N LEU A 572 12.85 -6.10 7.21
CA LEU A 572 13.10 -5.84 5.80
C LEU A 572 12.50 -4.52 5.31
N ASP A 573 11.29 -4.16 5.77
CA ASP A 573 10.61 -2.92 5.37
C ASP A 573 11.34 -1.65 5.83
N ALA A 574 12.02 -1.69 6.99
CA ALA A 574 12.95 -0.61 7.38
C ALA A 574 14.27 -0.66 6.58
N ALA A 575 14.88 -1.85 6.45
CA ALA A 575 16.19 -2.00 5.81
C ALA A 575 16.20 -1.65 4.32
N ILE A 576 15.12 -1.97 3.60
CA ILE A 576 15.00 -1.69 2.17
C ILE A 576 15.04 -0.19 1.86
N LEU A 577 14.68 0.69 2.81
CA LEU A 577 14.72 2.14 2.62
C LEU A 577 16.14 2.67 2.39
N LEU A 578 17.13 2.12 3.11
CA LEU A 578 18.55 2.44 2.93
C LEU A 578 19.03 2.06 1.52
N VAL A 579 18.58 0.89 1.03
CA VAL A 579 18.94 0.38 -0.30
C VAL A 579 18.26 1.19 -1.39
N LEU A 580 16.98 1.50 -1.23
CA LEU A 580 16.20 2.31 -2.16
C LEU A 580 16.79 3.71 -2.34
N LEU A 581 17.25 4.33 -1.25
CA LEU A 581 17.95 5.61 -1.32
C LEU A 581 19.22 5.51 -2.18
N SER A 582 20.01 4.44 -2.00
CA SER A 582 21.21 4.19 -2.80
C SER A 582 20.92 3.97 -4.28
N GLU A 583 19.92 3.14 -4.58
CA GLU A 583 19.54 2.85 -5.96
C GLU A 583 19.00 4.09 -6.70
N TYR A 584 18.25 4.94 -5.99
CA TYR A 584 17.83 6.22 -6.53
C TYR A 584 19.04 7.08 -6.89
N TYR A 585 20.02 7.20 -5.99
CA TYR A 585 21.23 7.98 -6.22
C TYR A 585 22.02 7.50 -7.42
N ARG A 586 22.22 6.18 -7.56
CA ARG A 586 22.90 5.60 -8.73
C ARG A 586 22.22 5.96 -10.05
N ASN A 587 20.89 5.92 -10.08
CA ASN A 587 20.14 6.26 -11.29
C ASN A 587 20.25 7.75 -11.66
N GLU A 588 20.16 8.66 -10.68
CA GLU A 588 20.34 10.11 -10.91
C GLU A 588 21.75 10.44 -11.45
N ALA A 589 22.78 9.81 -10.86
CA ALA A 589 24.16 9.98 -11.33
C ALA A 589 24.35 9.49 -12.77
N MET A 590 23.73 8.37 -13.15
CA MET A 590 23.74 7.87 -14.53
C MET A 590 22.97 8.77 -15.51
N MET A 591 21.88 9.41 -15.08
CA MET A 591 21.12 10.35 -15.91
C MET A 591 21.84 11.68 -16.10
N SER A 592 22.64 12.11 -15.12
CA SER A 592 23.40 13.37 -15.20
C SER A 592 24.69 13.24 -16.02
N ALA A 593 25.18 12.02 -16.23
CA ALA A 593 26.40 11.72 -16.98
C ALA A 593 26.17 11.41 -18.48
N ASN A 594 24.91 11.23 -18.90
CA ASN A 594 24.47 11.03 -20.28
C ASN A 594 23.79 12.29 -20.82
#